data_AF-A0A1F9DCM9-F1
#
_entry.id   AF-A0A1F9DCM9-F1
#
_cell.length_a   1.000
_cell.length_b   1.000
_cell.length_c   1.000
_cell.angle_alpha   90.00
_cell.angle_beta   90.00
_cell.angle_gamma   90.00
#
_symmetry.space_group_name_H-M   'P 1'
#
loop_
_entity.id
_entity.type
_entity.pdbx_description
1 polymer ?
#
loop_
_entity_poly.entity_id
_entity_poly.type
_entity_poly.pdbx_seq_one_letter_code
_entity_poly.pdbx_strand_id
1 'polypeptide(L)'
;MENSHIMQIDNMPVRFTPDGKVAVIDAIKAVSNTDRPHFIWETLQRNHPEVLSFCEDYPFQENDHSPVVNSMGWDVIMPLLFYYVANEEQELSGYHAAAV
;
A
#
# COMPACT_ATOMS: atom_id res chain seq x y z
N MET A 1 2.38 4.78 -23.98
CA MET A 1 1.71 3.70 -23.22
C MET A 1 0.74 4.39 -22.30
N GLU A 2 -0.56 4.25 -22.56
CA GLU A 2 -1.64 4.92 -21.83
C GLU A 2 -2.80 3.92 -21.84
N ASN A 3 -3.14 3.31 -20.71
CA ASN A 3 -4.40 2.57 -20.48
C ASN A 3 -4.52 2.13 -19.01
N SER A 4 -4.06 2.96 -18.06
CA SER A 4 -4.35 2.69 -16.65
C SER A 4 -5.81 3.04 -16.35
N HIS A 5 -6.42 2.25 -15.48
CA HIS A 5 -7.79 2.48 -15.04
C HIS A 5 -7.76 3.06 -13.62
N ILE A 6 -8.43 4.19 -13.41
CA ILE A 6 -8.56 4.80 -12.07
C ILE A 6 -9.96 4.48 -11.55
N MET A 7 -10.01 3.84 -10.38
CA MET A 7 -11.24 3.61 -9.62
C MET A 7 -11.26 4.54 -8.40
N GLN A 8 -12.44 5.02 -8.01
CA GLN A 8 -12.63 5.74 -6.76
C GLN A 8 -13.04 4.76 -5.67
N ILE A 9 -12.22 4.62 -4.63
CA ILE A 9 -12.52 3.83 -3.43
C ILE A 9 -12.55 4.80 -2.26
N ASP A 10 -13.71 4.98 -1.62
CA ASP A 10 -13.91 5.97 -0.55
C ASP A 10 -13.40 7.39 -0.90
N ASN A 11 -13.71 7.85 -2.12
CA ASN A 11 -13.22 9.11 -2.70
C ASN A 11 -11.70 9.22 -2.83
N MET A 12 -10.96 8.12 -2.72
CA MET A 12 -9.53 8.04 -3.00
C MET A 12 -9.30 7.37 -4.37
N PRO A 13 -8.49 8.00 -5.24
CA PRO A 13 -8.16 7.42 -6.54
C PRO A 13 -7.23 6.22 -6.36
N VAL A 14 -7.57 5.10 -6.99
CA VAL A 14 -6.78 3.88 -7.02
C VAL A 14 -6.50 3.49 -8.45
N ARG A 15 -5.21 3.45 -8.83
CA ARG A 15 -4.75 3.07 -10.17
C ARG A 15 -4.68 1.54 -10.30
N PHE A 16 -5.12 1.07 -11.45
CA PHE A 16 -5.04 -0.31 -11.89
C PHE A 16 -4.35 -0.39 -13.24
N THR A 17 -3.60 -1.45 -13.45
CA THR A 17 -3.06 -1.83 -14.75
C THR A 17 -4.18 -2.33 -15.67
N PRO A 18 -3.97 -2.37 -17.01
CA PRO A 18 -4.95 -2.92 -17.94
C PRO A 18 -5.35 -4.38 -17.65
N ASP A 19 -4.43 -5.17 -17.07
CA ASP A 19 -4.67 -6.56 -16.69
C ASP A 19 -5.23 -6.72 -15.26
N GLY A 20 -5.59 -5.61 -14.60
CA GLY A 20 -6.34 -5.60 -13.34
C GLY A 20 -5.50 -5.69 -12.08
N LYS A 21 -4.18 -5.55 -12.15
CA LYS A 21 -3.31 -5.41 -10.96
C LYS A 21 -3.50 -4.02 -10.37
N VAL A 22 -3.43 -3.92 -9.05
CA VAL A 22 -3.63 -2.67 -8.31
C VAL A 22 -2.30 -2.04 -7.93
N ALA A 23 -2.19 -0.72 -8.02
CA ALA A 23 -1.07 0.03 -7.46
C ALA A 23 -1.05 -0.10 -5.93
N VAL A 24 0.01 -0.69 -5.39
CA VAL A 24 0.09 -1.04 -3.96
C VAL A 24 -0.02 0.21 -3.08
N ILE A 25 0.66 1.30 -3.44
CA ILE A 25 0.63 2.54 -2.65
C ILE A 25 -0.77 3.15 -2.61
N ASP A 26 -1.45 3.19 -3.75
CA ASP A 26 -2.81 3.71 -3.82
C ASP A 26 -3.78 2.85 -3.00
N ALA A 27 -3.64 1.53 -3.09
CA ALA A 27 -4.45 0.59 -2.31
C ALA A 27 -4.21 0.74 -0.81
N ILE A 28 -2.94 0.85 -0.37
CA ILE A 28 -2.58 1.11 1.03
C ILE A 28 -3.26 2.38 1.52
N LYS A 29 -3.15 3.47 0.76
CA LYS A 29 -3.80 4.75 1.11
C LYS A 29 -5.31 4.57 1.25
N ALA A 30 -5.95 3.90 0.30
CA ALA A 30 -7.39 3.68 0.29
C ALA A 30 -7.87 2.87 1.51
N VAL A 31 -7.15 1.82 1.91
CA VAL A 31 -7.59 0.93 3.00
C VAL A 31 -7.19 1.40 4.40
N SER A 32 -6.10 2.15 4.52
CA SER A 32 -5.62 2.67 5.81
C SER A 32 -6.07 4.09 6.11
N ASN A 33 -6.53 4.83 5.08
CA ASN A 33 -6.85 6.26 5.16
C ASN A 33 -5.71 7.11 5.75
N THR A 34 -4.45 6.69 5.53
CA THR A 34 -3.25 7.40 6.02
C THR A 34 -2.71 8.41 5.02
N ASP A 35 -2.06 9.46 5.52
CA ASP A 35 -1.27 10.41 4.71
C ASP A 35 0.14 9.90 4.38
N ARG A 36 0.55 8.75 4.94
CA ARG A 36 1.89 8.18 4.78
C ARG A 36 1.91 6.75 4.21
N PRO A 37 1.22 6.47 3.09
CA PRO A 37 1.14 5.10 2.55
C PRO A 37 2.51 4.53 2.15
N HIS A 38 3.44 5.39 1.72
CA HIS A 38 4.82 5.01 1.43
C HIS A 38 5.57 4.50 2.68
N PHE A 39 5.35 5.12 3.83
CA PHE A 39 6.00 4.70 5.09
C PHE A 39 5.52 3.31 5.53
N ILE A 40 4.22 3.05 5.41
CA ILE A 40 3.64 1.73 5.67
C ILE A 40 4.23 0.70 4.70
N TRP A 41 4.31 1.05 3.41
CA TRP A 41 4.90 0.17 2.41
C TRP A 41 6.38 -0.16 2.69
N GLU A 42 7.20 0.85 2.96
CA GLU A 42 8.61 0.65 3.33
C GLU A 42 8.77 -0.22 4.57
N THR A 43 7.86 -0.07 5.55
CA THR A 43 7.85 -0.88 6.77
C THR A 43 7.46 -2.33 6.49
N LEU A 44 6.46 -2.55 5.63
CA LEU A 44 6.11 -3.88 5.14
C LEU A 44 7.28 -4.54 4.42
N GLN A 45 7.94 -3.84 3.50
CA GLN A 45 9.08 -4.38 2.77
C GLN A 45 10.25 -4.75 3.69
N ARG A 46 10.49 -3.93 4.73
CA ARG A 46 11.56 -4.17 5.71
C ARG A 46 11.29 -5.39 6.58
N ASN A 47 10.05 -5.56 7.02
CA ASN A 47 9.69 -6.59 8.00
C ASN A 47 9.21 -7.90 7.34
N HIS A 48 8.71 -7.81 6.11
CA HIS A 48 8.13 -8.91 5.32
C HIS A 48 8.62 -8.84 3.86
N PRO A 49 9.93 -9.00 3.60
CA PRO A 49 10.50 -8.87 2.26
C PRO A 49 9.88 -9.84 1.23
N GLU A 50 9.25 -10.94 1.66
CA GLU A 50 8.50 -11.86 0.82
C GLU A 50 7.39 -11.19 0.01
N VAL A 51 6.82 -10.08 0.47
CA VAL A 51 5.77 -9.33 -0.26
C VAL A 51 6.25 -8.85 -1.62
N LEU A 52 7.56 -8.59 -1.76
CA LEU A 52 8.17 -8.15 -3.02
C LEU A 52 8.05 -9.22 -4.12
N SER A 53 7.99 -10.50 -3.76
CA SER A 53 7.88 -11.60 -4.73
C SER A 53 6.51 -11.63 -5.43
N PHE A 54 5.51 -10.95 -4.87
CA PHE A 54 4.17 -10.83 -5.44
C PHE A 54 3.99 -9.52 -6.22
N CYS A 55 4.96 -8.62 -6.15
CA CYS A 55 4.88 -7.30 -6.77
C CYS A 55 5.62 -7.25 -8.09
N GLU A 56 5.09 -6.47 -9.01
CA GLU A 56 5.75 -6.08 -10.24
C GLU A 56 5.94 -4.56 -10.24
N ASP A 57 7.02 -4.06 -10.82
CA ASP A 57 7.15 -2.63 -11.08
C ASP A 57 6.38 -2.27 -12.36
N TYR A 58 5.49 -1.28 -12.28
CA TYR A 58 4.65 -0.89 -13.42
C TYR A 58 4.76 0.61 -13.71
N PRO A 59 5.14 1.01 -14.95
CA PRO A 59 5.15 2.40 -15.37
C PRO A 59 3.73 2.86 -15.72
N PHE A 60 3.09 3.57 -14.80
CA PHE A 60 1.82 4.26 -15.08
C PHE A 60 2.01 5.43 -16.04
N GLN A 61 3.16 6.12 -15.94
CA GLN A 61 3.64 7.15 -16.88
C GLN A 61 5.17 7.07 -16.98
N GLU A 62 5.78 7.80 -17.93
CA GLU A 62 7.23 7.76 -18.23
C GLU A 62 8.13 7.98 -16.99
N ASN A 63 7.66 8.70 -15.98
CA ASN A 63 8.39 8.94 -14.73
C ASN A 63 7.56 8.58 -13.48
N ASP A 64 6.52 7.76 -13.63
CA ASP A 64 5.62 7.35 -12.55
C ASP A 64 5.54 5.82 -12.54
N HIS A 65 6.41 5.24 -11.73
CA HIS A 65 6.48 3.80 -11.50
C HIS A 65 5.90 3.50 -10.13
N SER A 66 5.07 2.47 -10.06
CA SER A 66 4.53 1.98 -8.79
C SER A 66 4.61 0.47 -8.74
N PRO A 67 4.90 -0.11 -7.56
CA PRO A 67 4.64 -1.52 -7.34
C PRO A 67 3.15 -1.80 -7.57
N VAL A 68 2.86 -2.85 -8.33
CA VAL A 68 1.53 -3.36 -8.58
C VAL A 68 1.43 -4.81 -8.15
N VAL A 69 0.22 -5.23 -7.77
CA VAL A 69 -0.04 -6.57 -7.28
C VAL A 69 -1.35 -7.11 -7.84
N ASN A 70 -1.40 -8.41 -8.15
CA ASN A 70 -2.65 -9.08 -8.50
C ASN A 70 -3.47 -9.43 -7.24
N SER A 71 -4.64 -10.06 -7.41
CA SER A 71 -5.49 -10.46 -6.28
C SER A 71 -4.76 -11.39 -5.30
N MET A 72 -4.00 -12.37 -5.79
CA MET A 72 -3.27 -13.31 -4.94
C MET A 72 -2.23 -12.62 -4.07
N GLY A 73 -1.45 -11.69 -4.62
CA GLY A 73 -0.50 -10.93 -3.83
C GLY A 73 -1.18 -9.95 -2.87
N TRP A 74 -2.33 -9.39 -3.25
CA TRP A 74 -3.12 -8.55 -2.35
C TRP A 74 -3.65 -9.34 -1.15
N ASP A 75 -4.07 -10.59 -1.33
CA ASP A 75 -4.49 -11.49 -0.25
C ASP A 75 -3.36 -11.76 0.77
N VAL A 76 -2.09 -11.62 0.36
CA VAL A 76 -0.93 -11.71 1.25
C VAL A 76 -0.63 -10.38 1.94
N ILE A 77 -0.72 -9.26 1.20
CA ILE A 77 -0.40 -7.92 1.71
C ILE A 77 -1.45 -7.43 2.71
N MET A 78 -2.74 -7.67 2.44
CA MET A 78 -3.85 -7.11 3.21
C MET A 78 -3.84 -7.52 4.70
N PRO A 79 -3.61 -8.79 5.08
CA PRO A 79 -3.49 -9.17 6.49
C PRO A 79 -2.33 -8.49 7.22
N LEU A 80 -1.19 -8.29 6.53
CA LEU A 80 -0.04 -7.59 7.10
C LEU A 80 -0.38 -6.11 7.31
N LEU A 81 -1.01 -5.46 6.32
CA LEU A 81 -1.47 -4.08 6.45
C LEU A 81 -2.38 -3.89 7.67
N PHE A 82 -3.34 -4.80 7.89
CA PHE A 82 -4.19 -4.73 9.08
C PHE A 82 -3.41 -4.79 10.38
N TYR A 83 -2.36 -5.61 10.46
CA TYR A 83 -1.48 -5.65 11.63
C TYR A 83 -0.80 -4.30 11.86
N TYR A 84 -0.27 -3.64 10.83
CA TYR A 84 0.39 -2.34 11.00
C TYR A 84 -0.60 -1.22 11.29
N VAL A 85 -1.73 -1.15 10.60
CA VAL A 85 -2.75 -0.11 10.82
C VAL A 85 -3.39 -0.25 12.22
N ALA A 86 -3.68 -1.47 12.67
CA ALA A 86 -4.23 -1.70 14.01
C ALA A 86 -3.21 -1.44 15.14
N ASN A 87 -1.92 -1.61 14.87
CA ASN A 87 -0.86 -1.42 15.87
C ASN A 87 -0.18 -0.04 15.80
N GLU A 88 -0.35 0.74 14.73
CA GLU A 88 0.07 2.16 14.65
C GLU A 88 -0.58 3.01 15.75
N GLU A 89 -1.80 2.66 16.20
CA GLU A 89 -2.46 3.31 17.34
C GLU A 89 -1.69 3.11 18.67
N GLN A 90 -0.91 2.04 18.82
CA GLN A 90 -0.19 1.74 20.05
C GLN A 90 1.18 2.44 20.13
N GLU A 91 1.90 2.60 19.02
CA GLU A 91 3.21 3.30 19.03
C GLU A 91 3.06 4.82 19.20
N LEU A 92 1.98 5.43 18.71
CA LEU A 92 1.65 6.84 18.98
C LEU A 92 1.15 7.07 20.41
N SER A 93 0.48 6.08 21.01
CA SER A 93 0.10 6.12 22.44
C SER A 93 1.29 5.88 23.38
N GLY A 94 2.30 5.11 22.96
CA GLY A 94 3.49 4.81 23.75
C GLY A 94 4.41 6.02 23.97
N TYR A 95 4.43 6.96 23.02
CA TYR A 95 5.21 8.19 23.15
C TYR A 95 4.63 9.18 24.18
N HIS A 96 3.34 9.11 24.49
CA HIS A 96 2.73 9.97 25.52
C HIS A 96 2.98 9.48 26.95
N ALA A 97 3.27 8.19 27.16
CA ALA A 97 3.53 7.63 28.49
C ALA A 97 5.00 7.77 28.94
N ALA A 98 5.94 7.97 28.01
CA ALA A 98 7.36 8.11 28.32
C ALA A 98 7.82 9.56 28.58
N ALA A 99 6.88 10.52 28.56
CA ALA A 99 7.16 11.96 28.71
C ALA A 99 6.56 12.58 30.00
N VAL A 100 6.32 11.78 31.04
CA VAL A 100 5.86 12.26 32.37
C VAL A 100 6.82 11.80 33.45
#